data_AF-A0A519ZD20-F1
#
_entry.id   AF-A0A519ZD20-F1
#
_cell.length_a   1.000
_cell.length_b   1.000
_cell.length_c   1.000
_cell.angle_alpha   90.00
_cell.angle_beta   90.00
_cell.angle_gamma   90.00
#
_symmetry.space_group_name_H-M   'P 1'
#
loop_
_entity.id
_entity.type
_entity.pdbx_description
1 polymer ?
#
loop_
_entity_poly.entity_id
_entity_poly.type
_entity_poly.pdbx_seq_one_letter_code
_entity_poly.pdbx_strand_id
1 'polypeptide(L)'
;PGLALIMTVVFVILAQIKINVTNAYAGSLAWSNFFARVTHSHPGRVVWLVFNVAIATLLMLLGVFAGIEKVLGVYSNVAIAWVGALVADLIINKPLGLSPKGIEFRRAHLYDFNPVGIGSMLVAALVASVAYTGVMGEVAAAFSPFIALGLALLLSPLLAWATKGRYYLARTPSTEWKPGEVVRCAVCQNQFESEDMASCPAYRAPICSLCCSLESRCHDRCKTNSRAIDQVRALLTAVLPRGLAVRVNFRAGQFLTVWLSISAIMAVLIGMVYAQESLHAPAETLQLPFLKIYAFLVPFAAVCSWWVVLTTDSRRMAQDESERQTQLLMLEIDAHKRTDAELQSARDRAEAASQAKTRYVAGMTHELRTPLTSILGYAQILLKNSDISVWVRETIATMQRSGQHMHTLIDGSLDLARIEAGRLRLDPVPLRCMVA
;
A
#
# COMPACT_ATOMS: atom_id res chain seq x y z
N PRO A 1 22.31 39.04 -47.01
CA PRO A 1 20.96 38.44 -47.09
C PRO A 1 20.93 36.93 -46.78
N GLY A 2 21.72 36.09 -47.47
CA GLY A 2 21.70 34.63 -47.24
C GLY A 2 22.13 34.19 -45.83
N LEU A 3 23.19 34.80 -45.29
CA LEU A 3 23.68 34.50 -43.94
C LEU A 3 22.66 34.89 -42.85
N ALA A 4 21.97 36.02 -43.01
CA ALA A 4 20.92 36.46 -42.09
C ALA A 4 19.69 35.52 -42.10
N LEU A 5 19.32 35.00 -43.26
CA LEU A 5 18.24 34.03 -43.40
C LEU A 5 18.60 32.70 -42.70
N ILE A 6 19.83 32.20 -42.92
CA ILE A 6 20.33 30.99 -42.25
C ILE A 6 20.35 31.19 -40.73
N MET A 7 20.87 32.32 -40.24
CA MET A 7 20.87 32.62 -38.80
C MET A 7 19.45 32.69 -38.21
N THR A 8 18.51 33.29 -38.95
CA THR A 8 17.11 33.38 -38.50
C THR A 8 16.47 31.99 -38.43
N VAL A 9 16.68 31.14 -39.44
CA VAL A 9 16.16 29.77 -39.44
C VAL A 9 16.75 28.96 -38.28
N VAL A 10 18.06 29.06 -38.05
CA VAL A 10 18.71 28.39 -36.92
C VAL A 10 18.14 28.89 -35.58
N PHE A 11 17.98 30.21 -35.43
CA PHE A 11 17.38 30.78 -34.23
C PHE A 11 15.96 30.26 -33.99
N VAL A 12 15.11 30.24 -35.02
CA VAL A 12 13.74 29.73 -34.93
C VAL A 12 13.74 28.25 -34.55
N ILE A 13 14.57 27.43 -35.19
CA ILE A 13 14.68 26.00 -34.86
C ILE A 13 15.09 25.81 -33.40
N LEU A 14 16.12 26.52 -32.93
CA LEU A 14 16.59 26.43 -31.55
C LEU A 14 15.52 26.89 -30.55
N ALA A 15 14.83 27.99 -30.84
CA ALA A 15 13.74 28.50 -30.00
C ALA A 15 12.59 27.49 -29.92
N GLN A 16 12.16 26.94 -31.06
CA GLN A 16 11.08 25.96 -31.11
C GLN A 16 11.44 24.64 -30.41
N ILE A 17 12.66 24.14 -30.60
CA ILE A 17 13.15 22.96 -29.89
C ILE A 17 13.11 23.20 -28.38
N LYS A 18 13.63 24.34 -27.91
CA LYS A 18 13.65 24.65 -26.47
C LYS A 18 12.25 24.74 -25.88
N ILE A 19 11.32 25.42 -26.56
CA ILE A 19 9.93 25.56 -26.12
C ILE A 19 9.24 24.19 -26.08
N ASN A 20 9.35 23.42 -27.16
CA ASN A 20 8.69 22.11 -27.27
C ASN A 20 9.26 21.09 -26.28
N VAL A 21 10.58 21.06 -26.06
CA VAL A 21 11.20 20.21 -25.04
C VAL A 21 10.73 20.58 -23.64
N THR A 22 10.63 21.88 -23.34
CA THR A 22 10.16 22.36 -22.02
C THR A 22 8.69 21.97 -21.80
N ASN A 23 7.84 22.15 -22.81
CA ASN A 23 6.42 21.76 -22.75
C ASN A 23 6.24 20.24 -22.61
N ALA A 24 7.02 19.45 -23.35
CA ALA A 24 6.99 17.99 -23.28
C ALA A 24 7.44 17.49 -21.90
N TYR A 25 8.51 18.08 -21.35
CA TYR A 25 9.03 17.75 -20.03
C TYR A 25 8.01 18.10 -18.92
N ALA A 26 7.49 19.33 -18.91
CA ALA A 26 6.51 19.77 -17.93
C ALA A 26 5.23 18.92 -17.98
N GLY A 27 4.73 18.61 -19.19
CA GLY A 27 3.59 17.73 -19.40
C GLY A 27 3.83 16.32 -18.84
N SER A 28 5.01 15.74 -19.10
CA SER A 28 5.35 14.40 -18.60
C SER A 28 5.35 14.31 -17.06
N LEU A 29 5.81 15.37 -16.38
CA LEU A 29 5.78 15.47 -14.92
C LEU A 29 4.37 15.64 -14.37
N ALA A 30 3.54 16.46 -15.03
CA ALA A 30 2.16 16.65 -14.65
C ALA A 30 1.37 15.32 -14.74
N TRP A 31 1.51 14.61 -15.85
CA TRP A 31 0.90 13.29 -16.04
C TRP A 31 1.40 12.27 -15.02
N SER A 32 2.72 12.18 -14.80
CA SER A 32 3.29 11.24 -13.83
C SER A 32 2.77 11.48 -12.43
N ASN A 33 2.70 12.75 -11.99
CA ASN A 33 2.22 13.11 -10.66
C ASN A 33 0.71 12.95 -10.50
N PHE A 34 -0.07 13.19 -11.55
CA PHE A 34 -1.51 12.97 -11.54
C PHE A 34 -1.83 11.47 -11.42
N PHE A 35 -1.30 10.66 -12.33
CA PHE A 35 -1.60 9.23 -12.34
C PHE A 35 -0.98 8.50 -11.15
N ALA A 36 0.23 8.84 -10.71
CA ALA A 36 0.79 8.24 -9.49
C ALA A 36 -0.13 8.44 -8.27
N ARG A 37 -0.85 9.57 -8.19
CA ARG A 37 -1.84 9.83 -7.13
C ARG A 37 -3.15 9.08 -7.32
N VAL A 38 -3.64 8.98 -8.54
CA VAL A 38 -4.94 8.36 -8.84
C VAL A 38 -4.85 6.82 -8.87
N THR A 39 -3.83 6.28 -9.55
CA THR A 39 -3.70 4.83 -9.79
C THR A 39 -2.72 4.14 -8.86
N HIS A 40 -1.99 4.88 -8.02
CA HIS A 40 -0.91 4.34 -7.16
C HIS A 40 0.15 3.56 -7.95
N SER A 41 0.31 3.90 -9.23
CA SER A 41 1.27 3.26 -10.13
C SER A 41 2.12 4.31 -10.84
N HIS A 42 3.42 4.03 -10.96
CA HIS A 42 4.37 4.94 -11.60
C HIS A 42 5.22 4.17 -12.65
N PRO A 43 4.75 4.09 -13.91
CA PRO A 43 5.43 3.34 -14.97
C PRO A 43 6.73 4.00 -15.47
N GLY A 44 7.10 5.16 -14.91
CA GLY A 44 8.29 5.93 -15.28
C GLY A 44 7.98 7.16 -16.12
N ARG A 45 8.84 8.18 -16.04
CA ARG A 45 8.66 9.47 -16.71
C ARG A 45 8.68 9.35 -18.25
N VAL A 46 9.49 8.44 -18.78
CA VAL A 46 9.66 8.24 -20.23
C VAL A 46 8.34 7.85 -20.89
N VAL A 47 7.56 6.98 -20.25
CA VAL A 47 6.24 6.56 -20.75
C VAL A 47 5.31 7.77 -20.91
N TRP A 48 5.28 8.65 -19.91
CA TRP A 48 4.47 9.87 -19.95
C TRP A 48 4.96 10.90 -20.95
N LEU A 49 6.27 10.97 -21.20
CA LEU A 49 6.83 11.82 -22.24
C LEU A 49 6.37 11.36 -23.64
N VAL A 50 6.49 10.06 -23.94
CA VAL A 50 6.04 9.48 -25.21
C VAL A 50 4.53 9.68 -25.39
N PHE A 51 3.74 9.42 -24.34
CA PHE A 51 2.31 9.64 -24.34
C PHE A 51 1.93 11.10 -24.66
N ASN A 52 2.57 12.06 -23.97
CA ASN A 52 2.29 13.48 -24.15
C ASN A 52 2.66 13.97 -25.56
N VAL A 53 3.81 13.55 -26.09
CA VAL A 53 4.25 13.90 -27.46
C VAL A 53 3.36 13.26 -28.51
N ALA A 54 2.92 12.01 -28.30
CA ALA A 54 2.02 11.31 -29.22
C ALA A 54 0.67 12.02 -29.33
N ILE A 55 0.05 12.40 -28.20
CA ILE A 55 -1.21 13.15 -28.20
C ILE A 55 -1.04 14.53 -28.83
N ALA A 56 0.02 15.26 -28.49
CA ALA A 56 0.27 16.57 -29.08
C ALA A 56 0.45 16.49 -30.60
N THR A 57 1.20 15.49 -31.09
CA THR A 57 1.38 15.23 -32.52
C THR A 57 0.06 14.87 -33.18
N LEU A 58 -0.75 14.01 -32.57
CA LEU A 58 -2.06 13.62 -33.08
C LEU A 58 -3.00 14.83 -33.22
N LEU A 59 -3.11 15.65 -32.18
CA LEU A 59 -3.95 16.86 -32.21
C LEU A 59 -3.49 17.86 -33.28
N MET A 60 -2.18 17.95 -33.51
CA MET A 60 -1.60 18.77 -34.58
C MET A 60 -1.93 18.24 -35.96
N LEU A 61 -1.80 16.94 -36.19
CA LEU A 61 -2.14 16.29 -37.47
C LEU A 61 -3.64 16.39 -37.80
N LEU A 62 -4.50 16.38 -36.78
CA LEU A 62 -5.95 16.53 -36.94
C LEU A 62 -6.41 17.99 -37.13
N GLY A 63 -5.50 18.98 -37.09
CA GLY A 63 -5.85 20.38 -37.34
C GLY A 63 -6.75 21.03 -36.28
N VAL A 64 -6.80 20.46 -35.07
CA VAL A 64 -7.73 20.89 -33.99
C VAL A 64 -7.40 22.30 -33.45
N PHE A 65 -6.25 22.87 -33.81
CA PHE A 65 -5.77 24.17 -33.33
C PHE A 65 -6.73 25.34 -33.56
N ALA A 66 -7.49 25.35 -34.67
CA ALA A 66 -8.45 26.42 -34.95
C ALA A 66 -9.62 26.47 -33.93
N GLY A 67 -9.96 25.33 -33.31
CA GLY A 67 -10.95 25.26 -32.23
C GLY A 67 -10.36 25.55 -30.84
N ILE A 68 -9.05 25.34 -30.67
CA ILE A 68 -8.36 25.51 -29.38
C ILE A 68 -8.21 26.98 -29.01
N GLU A 69 -8.16 27.91 -29.97
CA GLU A 69 -8.03 29.34 -29.69
C GLU A 69 -9.17 29.87 -28.79
N LYS A 70 -10.40 29.39 -29.00
CA LYS A 70 -11.56 29.70 -28.14
C LYS A 70 -11.42 29.11 -26.72
N VAL A 71 -10.84 27.91 -26.59
CA VAL A 71 -10.59 27.25 -25.30
C VAL A 71 -9.43 27.91 -24.54
N LEU A 72 -8.49 28.52 -25.27
CA LEU A 72 -7.28 29.12 -24.69
C LEU A 72 -7.59 30.34 -23.81
N GLY A 73 -8.62 31.12 -24.13
CA GLY A 73 -9.09 32.22 -23.27
C GLY A 73 -9.57 31.73 -21.91
N VAL A 74 -10.36 30.66 -21.90
CA VAL A 74 -10.85 30.00 -20.67
C VAL A 74 -9.71 29.43 -19.86
N TYR A 75 -8.82 28.71 -20.54
CA TYR A 75 -7.63 28.12 -19.95
C TYR A 75 -6.77 29.20 -19.28
N SER A 76 -6.61 30.36 -19.92
CA SER A 76 -5.85 31.49 -19.38
C SER A 76 -6.47 32.01 -18.08
N ASN A 77 -7.80 32.13 -18.00
CA ASN A 77 -8.49 32.56 -16.77
C ASN A 77 -8.29 31.55 -15.63
N VAL A 78 -8.40 30.25 -15.91
CA VAL A 78 -8.16 29.19 -14.92
C VAL A 78 -6.70 29.21 -14.45
N ALA A 79 -5.75 29.33 -15.39
CA ALA A 79 -4.32 29.37 -15.09
C ALA A 79 -3.95 30.60 -14.23
N ILE A 80 -4.52 31.77 -14.53
CA ILE A 80 -4.28 32.99 -13.77
C ILE A 80 -4.93 32.92 -12.39
N ALA A 81 -6.12 32.35 -12.26
CA ALA A 81 -6.73 32.11 -10.95
C ALA A 81 -5.86 31.17 -10.09
N TRP A 82 -5.30 30.12 -10.68
CA TRP A 82 -4.39 29.20 -10.00
C TRP A 82 -3.09 29.87 -9.55
N VAL A 83 -2.42 30.60 -10.45
CA VAL A 83 -1.21 31.36 -10.12
C VAL A 83 -1.52 32.43 -9.08
N GLY A 84 -2.64 33.14 -9.20
CA GLY A 84 -3.07 34.15 -8.25
C GLY A 84 -3.31 33.58 -6.85
N ALA A 85 -3.98 32.43 -6.73
CA ALA A 85 -4.20 31.77 -5.46
C ALA A 85 -2.88 31.32 -4.80
N LEU A 86 -1.95 30.78 -5.60
CA LEU A 86 -0.61 30.38 -5.14
C LEU A 86 0.20 31.60 -4.66
N VAL A 87 0.19 32.69 -5.45
CA VAL A 87 0.89 33.94 -5.13
C VAL A 87 0.32 34.56 -3.85
N ALA A 88 -1.00 34.61 -3.70
CA ALA A 88 -1.60 35.07 -2.45
C ALA A 88 -1.18 34.23 -1.24
N ASP A 89 -1.09 32.91 -1.41
CA ASP A 89 -0.69 32.07 -0.30
C ASP A 89 0.75 32.33 0.15
N LEU A 90 1.68 32.43 -0.82
CA LEU A 90 3.10 32.61 -0.56
C LEU A 90 3.46 34.03 -0.12
N ILE A 91 2.87 35.05 -0.76
CA ILE A 91 3.23 36.47 -0.57
C ILE A 91 2.33 37.18 0.43
N ILE A 92 1.08 36.74 0.63
CA ILE A 92 0.12 37.42 1.54
C ILE A 92 -0.11 36.58 2.80
N ASN A 93 -0.59 35.34 2.67
CA ASN A 93 -0.99 34.53 3.83
C ASN A 93 0.21 34.16 4.71
N LYS A 94 1.36 33.85 4.09
CA LYS A 94 2.57 33.45 4.80
C LYS A 94 3.14 34.56 5.70
N PRO A 95 3.39 35.80 5.22
CA PRO A 95 3.85 36.87 6.10
C PRO A 95 2.79 37.33 7.11
N LEU A 96 1.50 37.22 6.79
CA LEU A 96 0.42 37.50 7.74
C LEU A 96 0.25 36.41 8.83
N GLY A 97 0.99 35.31 8.75
CA GLY A 97 0.90 34.21 9.72
C GLY A 97 -0.36 33.35 9.59
N LEU A 98 -1.10 33.48 8.49
CA LEU A 98 -2.27 32.65 8.18
C LEU A 98 -1.88 31.28 7.58
N SER A 99 -0.69 31.20 6.98
CA SER A 99 -0.10 29.98 6.40
C SER A 99 1.20 29.61 7.17
N PRO A 100 1.54 28.31 7.30
CA PRO A 100 2.76 27.86 7.99
C PRO A 100 4.05 28.46 7.40
N LYS A 101 5.09 28.62 8.25
CA LYS A 101 6.38 29.20 7.82
C LYS A 101 7.17 28.31 6.84
N GLY A 102 7.03 26.99 6.93
CA GLY A 102 7.65 26.02 6.00
C GLY A 102 6.70 25.64 4.86
N ILE A 103 7.26 25.17 3.73
CA ILE A 103 6.46 24.52 2.68
C ILE A 103 6.54 23.01 2.92
N GLU A 104 5.39 22.38 3.13
CA GLU A 104 5.29 20.95 3.36
C GLU A 104 4.89 20.25 2.06
N PHE A 105 5.68 19.27 1.63
CA PHE A 105 5.44 18.54 0.39
C PHE A 105 5.01 17.09 0.64
N ARG A 106 5.21 16.57 1.85
CA ARG A 106 4.92 15.17 2.18
C ARG A 106 3.42 14.95 2.28
N ARG A 107 2.89 14.05 1.45
CA ARG A 107 1.46 13.65 1.44
C ARG A 107 0.89 13.34 2.82
N ALA A 108 1.68 12.68 3.68
CA ALA A 108 1.23 12.28 5.01
C ALA A 108 0.90 13.47 5.94
N HIS A 109 1.42 14.66 5.68
CA HIS A 109 1.19 15.87 6.48
C HIS A 109 0.17 16.84 5.85
N LEU A 110 -0.31 16.56 4.65
CA LEU A 110 -1.21 17.43 3.91
C LEU A 110 -2.64 16.88 3.91
N TYR A 111 -3.61 17.80 3.95
CA TYR A 111 -5.00 17.48 3.65
C TYR A 111 -5.14 17.07 2.17
N ASP A 112 -6.11 16.22 1.86
CA ASP A 112 -6.39 15.86 0.46
C ASP A 112 -6.96 17.06 -0.32
N PHE A 113 -7.84 17.83 0.32
CA PHE A 113 -8.32 19.11 -0.20
C PHE A 113 -8.02 20.25 0.76
N ASN A 114 -7.35 21.29 0.26
CA ASN A 114 -7.22 22.57 0.96
C ASN A 114 -8.27 23.55 0.41
N PRO A 115 -9.33 23.88 1.17
CA PRO A 115 -10.39 24.78 0.72
C PRO A 115 -9.89 26.22 0.49
N VAL A 116 -8.77 26.62 1.11
CA VAL A 116 -8.20 27.96 0.91
C VAL A 116 -7.69 28.11 -0.51
N GLY A 117 -6.78 27.23 -0.94
CA GLY A 117 -6.19 27.28 -2.28
C GLY A 117 -7.18 26.85 -3.37
N ILE A 118 -7.83 25.70 -3.20
CA ILE A 118 -8.76 25.17 -4.22
C ILE A 118 -10.02 26.04 -4.30
N GLY A 119 -10.56 26.48 -3.17
CA GLY A 119 -11.76 27.31 -3.14
C GLY A 119 -11.53 28.67 -3.78
N SER A 120 -10.44 29.37 -3.44
CA SER A 120 -10.10 30.66 -4.06
C SER A 120 -9.87 30.52 -5.57
N MET A 121 -9.12 29.50 -6.00
CA MET A 121 -8.89 29.21 -7.42
C MET A 121 -10.18 28.92 -8.17
N LEU A 122 -11.04 28.02 -7.66
CA LEU A 122 -12.26 27.61 -8.36
C LEU A 122 -13.26 28.76 -8.48
N VAL A 123 -13.49 29.51 -7.39
CA VAL A 123 -14.41 30.64 -7.40
C VAL A 123 -13.89 31.74 -8.34
N ALA A 124 -12.60 32.06 -8.28
CA ALA A 124 -11.99 33.06 -9.16
C ALA A 124 -12.06 32.65 -10.63
N ALA A 125 -11.73 31.39 -10.94
CA ALA A 125 -11.80 30.85 -12.29
C ALA A 125 -13.23 30.84 -12.84
N LEU A 126 -14.22 30.49 -12.01
CA LEU A 126 -15.63 30.45 -12.41
C LEU A 126 -16.16 31.85 -12.70
N VAL A 127 -15.94 32.81 -11.80
CA VAL A 127 -16.36 34.20 -12.00
C VAL A 127 -15.67 34.81 -13.22
N ALA A 128 -14.37 34.59 -13.40
CA ALA A 128 -13.64 35.10 -14.56
C ALA A 128 -14.11 34.45 -15.88
N SER A 129 -14.43 33.16 -15.85
CA SER A 129 -14.98 32.46 -17.04
C SER A 129 -16.36 32.98 -17.40
N VAL A 130 -17.21 33.27 -16.41
CA VAL A 130 -18.52 33.92 -16.62
C VAL A 130 -18.36 35.36 -17.12
N ALA A 131 -17.37 36.11 -16.62
CA ALA A 131 -17.06 37.43 -17.15
C ALA A 131 -16.61 37.37 -18.62
N TYR A 132 -15.77 36.38 -18.97
CA TYR A 132 -15.26 36.17 -20.32
C TYR A 132 -16.35 35.88 -21.36
N THR A 133 -17.49 35.29 -20.96
CA THR A 133 -18.61 35.07 -21.90
C THR A 133 -19.36 36.36 -22.28
N GLY A 134 -19.04 37.51 -21.65
CA GLY A 134 -19.70 38.79 -21.93
C GLY A 134 -21.00 39.03 -21.16
N VAL A 135 -21.47 38.06 -20.36
CA VAL A 135 -22.70 38.18 -19.56
C VAL A 135 -22.62 39.33 -18.54
N MET A 136 -21.43 39.64 -18.05
CA MET A 136 -21.18 40.73 -17.10
C MET A 136 -20.85 42.08 -17.79
N GLY A 137 -20.99 42.15 -19.12
CA GLY A 137 -20.64 43.31 -19.95
C GLY A 137 -19.29 43.18 -20.65
N GLU A 138 -19.10 43.96 -21.72
CA GLU A 138 -17.91 43.90 -22.58
C GLU A 138 -16.62 44.28 -21.84
N VAL A 139 -16.69 45.26 -20.95
CA VAL A 139 -15.54 45.67 -20.12
C VAL A 139 -15.10 44.52 -19.21
N ALA A 140 -16.04 43.83 -18.58
CA ALA A 140 -15.73 42.69 -17.71
C ALA A 140 -15.13 41.52 -18.49
N ALA A 141 -15.58 41.28 -19.73
CA ALA A 141 -15.00 40.26 -20.60
C ALA A 141 -13.53 40.56 -20.94
N ALA A 142 -13.22 41.81 -21.33
CA ALA A 142 -11.87 42.24 -21.63
C ALA A 142 -10.92 42.13 -20.42
N PHE A 143 -11.43 42.42 -19.21
CA PHE A 143 -10.66 42.34 -17.97
C PHE A 143 -10.79 41.00 -17.22
N SER A 144 -11.39 39.97 -17.83
CA SER A 144 -11.59 38.67 -17.16
C SER A 144 -10.33 38.04 -16.55
N PRO A 145 -9.14 38.13 -17.18
CA PRO A 145 -7.91 37.62 -16.55
C PRO A 145 -7.52 38.41 -15.28
N PHE A 146 -7.74 39.73 -15.29
CA PHE A 146 -7.48 40.59 -14.13
C PHE A 146 -8.49 40.36 -13.01
N ILE A 147 -9.75 40.08 -13.36
CA ILE A 147 -10.78 39.66 -12.40
C ILE A 147 -10.37 38.33 -11.75
N ALA A 148 -9.90 37.36 -12.52
CA ALA A 148 -9.40 36.08 -12.00
C ALA A 148 -8.28 36.30 -10.98
N LEU A 149 -7.28 37.12 -11.34
CA LEU A 149 -6.13 37.41 -10.49
C LEU A 149 -6.56 38.15 -9.21
N GLY A 150 -7.31 39.25 -9.36
CA GLY A 150 -7.75 40.07 -8.22
C GLY A 150 -8.62 39.28 -7.25
N LEU A 151 -9.56 38.48 -7.77
CA LEU A 151 -10.45 37.68 -6.93
C LEU A 151 -9.69 36.54 -6.23
N ALA A 152 -8.74 35.88 -6.90
CA ALA A 152 -7.90 34.88 -6.27
C ALA A 152 -7.02 35.49 -5.15
N LEU A 153 -6.46 36.68 -5.40
CA LEU A 153 -5.64 37.41 -4.43
C LEU A 153 -6.42 37.87 -3.19
N LEU A 154 -7.73 38.12 -3.32
CA LEU A 154 -8.61 38.51 -2.23
C LEU A 154 -9.20 37.31 -1.48
N LEU A 155 -9.68 36.30 -2.22
CA LEU A 155 -10.36 35.14 -1.63
C LEU A 155 -9.42 34.25 -0.85
N SER A 156 -8.16 34.09 -1.29
CA SER A 156 -7.21 33.22 -0.59
C SER A 156 -6.96 33.70 0.86
N PRO A 157 -6.63 34.98 1.13
CA PRO A 157 -6.53 35.48 2.51
C PRO A 157 -7.83 35.45 3.30
N LEU A 158 -8.96 35.78 2.67
CA LEU A 158 -10.27 35.72 3.32
C LEU A 158 -10.62 34.31 3.80
N LEU A 159 -10.40 33.30 2.94
CA LEU A 159 -10.63 31.90 3.29
C LEU A 159 -9.61 31.40 4.32
N ALA A 160 -8.34 31.81 4.22
CA ALA A 160 -7.32 31.47 5.20
C ALA A 160 -7.66 32.00 6.59
N TRP A 161 -8.13 33.25 6.66
CA TRP A 161 -8.61 33.89 7.89
C TRP A 161 -9.87 33.20 8.43
N ALA A 162 -10.87 32.95 7.59
CA ALA A 162 -12.11 32.27 7.98
C ALA A 162 -11.87 30.84 8.51
N THR A 163 -10.91 30.13 7.90
CA THR A 163 -10.54 28.77 8.31
C THR A 163 -9.47 28.72 9.39
N LYS A 164 -8.92 29.88 9.81
CA LYS A 164 -7.84 30.01 10.80
C LYS A 164 -6.62 29.13 10.48
N GLY A 165 -6.30 28.94 9.19
CA GLY A 165 -5.18 28.12 8.75
C GLY A 165 -5.28 26.62 9.06
N ARG A 166 -6.47 26.09 9.43
CA ARG A 166 -6.64 24.70 9.88
C ARG A 166 -6.34 23.64 8.81
N TYR A 167 -6.51 23.98 7.54
CA TYR A 167 -6.42 23.02 6.43
C TYR A 167 -5.05 22.95 5.74
N TYR A 168 -4.02 23.61 6.29
CA TYR A 168 -2.66 23.54 5.73
C TYR A 168 -1.91 22.28 6.13
N LEU A 169 -2.00 21.88 7.41
CA LEU A 169 -1.28 20.73 7.96
C LEU A 169 -2.25 19.78 8.64
N ALA A 170 -2.33 18.55 8.14
CA ALA A 170 -3.15 17.48 8.72
C ALA A 170 -2.53 16.91 10.00
N ARG A 171 -1.20 16.97 10.12
CA ARG A 171 -0.45 16.60 11.33
C ARG A 171 0.81 17.43 11.42
N THR A 172 1.32 17.62 12.63
CA THR A 172 2.60 18.30 12.84
C THR A 172 3.76 17.41 12.39
N PRO A 173 4.75 17.93 11.65
CA PRO A 173 5.96 17.18 11.31
C PRO A 173 6.63 16.61 12.56
N SER A 174 7.02 15.34 12.53
CA SER A 174 7.72 14.69 13.62
C SER A 174 9.14 15.24 13.75
N THR A 175 9.59 15.54 14.97
CA THR A 175 10.99 15.92 15.28
C THR A 175 11.88 14.69 15.47
N GLU A 176 11.56 13.56 14.85
CA GLU A 176 12.28 12.28 15.02
C GLU A 176 13.71 12.34 14.48
N TRP A 177 13.95 13.15 13.45
CA TRP A 177 15.25 13.27 12.77
C TRP A 177 15.73 14.71 12.72
N LYS A 178 17.05 14.90 12.71
CA LYS A 178 17.64 16.21 12.51
C LYS A 178 17.50 16.63 11.04
N PRO A 179 17.28 17.93 10.73
CA PRO A 179 17.29 18.41 9.36
C PRO A 179 18.57 18.03 8.62
N GLY A 180 18.44 17.45 7.42
CA GLY A 180 19.57 16.96 6.60
C GLY A 180 20.10 15.58 7.00
N GLU A 181 19.50 14.90 7.99
CA GLU A 181 19.87 13.54 8.36
C GLU A 181 19.46 12.55 7.27
N VAL A 182 20.36 11.64 6.90
CA VAL A 182 20.08 10.62 5.88
C VAL A 182 19.38 9.43 6.54
N VAL A 183 18.14 9.16 6.13
CA VAL A 183 17.29 8.09 6.66
C VAL A 183 17.00 7.07 5.57
N ARG A 184 16.98 5.78 5.93
CA ARG A 184 16.67 4.68 5.01
C ARG A 184 15.17 4.40 4.98
N CYS A 185 14.58 4.34 3.78
CA CYS A 185 13.18 3.97 3.59
C CYS A 185 12.99 2.46 3.79
N ALA A 186 12.03 2.06 4.63
CA ALA A 186 11.75 0.65 4.90
C ALA A 186 11.19 -0.13 3.69
N VAL A 187 10.55 0.56 2.74
CA VAL A 187 9.90 -0.06 1.58
C VAL A 187 10.87 -0.24 0.42
N CYS A 188 11.52 0.84 -0.04
CA CYS A 188 12.45 0.77 -1.18
C CYS A 188 13.91 0.60 -0.78
N GLN A 189 14.25 0.61 0.52
CA GLN A 189 15.61 0.42 1.06
C GLN A 189 16.65 1.47 0.64
N ASN A 190 16.24 2.49 -0.13
CA ASN A 190 17.06 3.63 -0.51
C ASN A 190 17.19 4.66 0.62
N GLN A 191 18.20 5.50 0.51
CA GLN A 191 18.53 6.57 1.45
C GLN A 191 18.02 7.92 0.93
N PHE A 192 17.38 8.68 1.81
CA PHE A 192 16.86 10.01 1.51
C PHE A 192 17.13 10.95 2.69
N GLU A 193 17.12 12.25 2.43
CA GLU A 193 17.19 13.26 3.48
C GLU A 193 15.91 13.22 4.34
N SER A 194 16.05 13.57 5.62
CA SER A 194 14.96 13.59 6.61
C SER A 194 13.74 14.40 6.16
N GLU A 195 13.95 15.40 5.29
CA GLU A 195 12.89 16.26 4.75
C GLU A 195 11.98 15.51 3.76
N ASP A 196 12.49 14.50 3.06
CA ASP A 196 11.73 13.64 2.15
C ASP A 196 11.09 12.43 2.85
N MET A 197 11.29 12.31 4.16
CA MET A 197 10.93 11.14 4.94
C MET A 197 9.74 11.40 5.86
N ALA A 198 8.94 10.37 6.08
CA ALA A 198 7.79 10.40 6.97
C ALA A 198 7.75 9.14 7.83
N SER A 199 7.30 9.28 9.08
CA SER A 199 7.01 8.13 9.93
C SER A 199 5.63 7.54 9.55
N CYS A 200 5.61 6.26 9.18
CA CYS A 200 4.40 5.54 8.78
C CYS A 200 3.89 4.66 9.93
N PRO A 201 2.68 4.92 10.48
CA PRO A 201 2.14 4.13 11.59
C PRO A 201 1.78 2.69 11.19
N ALA A 202 1.50 2.43 9.91
CA ALA A 202 1.18 1.08 9.43
C ALA A 202 2.40 0.15 9.46
N TYR A 203 3.56 0.65 9.04
CA TYR A 203 4.83 -0.10 9.06
C TYR A 203 5.64 0.11 10.34
N ARG A 204 5.29 1.11 11.16
CA ARG A 204 6.07 1.60 12.31
C ARG A 204 7.53 1.85 11.93
N ALA A 205 7.74 2.43 10.75
CA ALA A 205 9.05 2.59 10.14
C ALA A 205 9.10 3.86 9.25
N PRO A 206 10.30 4.42 9.01
CA PRO A 206 10.50 5.52 8.08
C PRO A 206 10.17 5.12 6.63
N ILE A 207 9.41 5.97 5.94
CA ILE A 207 9.05 5.80 4.53
C ILE A 207 9.34 7.09 3.76
N CYS A 208 9.86 6.99 2.53
CA CYS A 208 10.06 8.17 1.68
C CYS A 208 8.74 8.68 1.10
N SER A 209 8.70 9.95 0.72
CA SER A 209 7.52 10.64 0.16
C SER A 209 6.90 9.93 -1.05
N LEU A 210 7.74 9.37 -1.93
CA LEU A 210 7.30 8.62 -3.11
C LEU A 210 6.64 7.29 -2.72
N CYS A 211 7.30 6.47 -1.90
CA CYS A 211 6.72 5.22 -1.41
C CYS A 211 5.45 5.47 -0.61
N CYS A 212 5.42 6.53 0.21
CA CYS A 212 4.22 6.95 0.94
C CYS A 212 3.05 7.29 0.00
N SER A 213 3.34 7.78 -1.21
CA SER A 213 2.31 8.12 -2.20
C SER A 213 1.81 6.92 -2.98
N LEU A 214 2.68 5.93 -3.23
CA LEU A 214 2.36 4.70 -3.96
C LEU A 214 1.78 3.59 -3.07
N GLU A 215 2.00 3.66 -1.76
CA GLU A 215 1.58 2.63 -0.83
C GLU A 215 0.06 2.65 -0.61
N SER A 216 -0.60 1.55 -1.00
CA SER A 216 -2.04 1.37 -0.82
C SER A 216 -2.39 0.66 0.49
N ARG A 217 -1.49 -0.16 1.06
CA ARG A 217 -1.76 -0.96 2.28
C ARG A 217 -1.94 -0.11 3.54
N CYS A 218 -1.40 1.11 3.55
CA CYS A 218 -1.45 1.96 4.73
C CYS A 218 -2.84 2.61 4.95
N HIS A 219 -3.71 2.63 3.93
CA HIS A 219 -5.04 3.25 3.94
C HIS A 219 -5.11 4.67 4.52
N ASP A 220 -4.04 5.46 4.30
CA ASP A 220 -3.88 6.78 4.89
C ASP A 220 -4.17 6.80 6.40
N ARG A 221 -3.81 5.73 7.14
CA ARG A 221 -3.99 5.63 8.61
C ARG A 221 -3.27 6.75 9.37
N CYS A 222 -2.25 7.35 8.76
CA CYS A 222 -1.59 8.54 9.28
C CYS A 222 -2.47 9.80 9.29
N LYS A 223 -3.58 9.81 8.53
CA LYS A 223 -4.51 10.92 8.39
C LYS A 223 -5.78 10.67 9.23
N THR A 224 -6.06 11.59 10.14
CA THR A 224 -7.28 11.62 10.96
C THR A 224 -8.16 12.81 10.58
N ASN A 225 -9.39 12.58 10.12
CA ASN A 225 -10.34 13.62 9.70
C ASN A 225 -9.82 14.58 8.60
N SER A 226 -8.84 14.15 7.82
CA SER A 226 -8.19 14.96 6.78
C SER A 226 -8.24 14.34 5.38
N ARG A 227 -8.91 13.18 5.27
CA ARG A 227 -9.13 12.50 3.99
C ARG A 227 -10.26 13.15 3.22
N ALA A 228 -10.23 13.02 1.90
CA ALA A 228 -11.28 13.49 1.00
C ALA A 228 -12.69 13.07 1.46
N ILE A 229 -12.84 11.81 1.87
CA ILE A 229 -14.13 11.25 2.30
C ILE A 229 -14.61 11.88 3.61
N ASP A 230 -13.69 12.11 4.57
CA ASP A 230 -14.02 12.72 5.85
C ASP A 230 -14.44 14.18 5.65
N GLN A 231 -13.74 14.90 4.75
CA GLN A 231 -14.05 16.28 4.40
C GLN A 231 -15.40 16.41 3.69
N VAL A 232 -15.68 15.55 2.70
CA VAL A 232 -16.98 15.52 2.01
C VAL A 232 -18.10 15.14 2.99
N ARG A 233 -17.86 14.17 3.89
CA ARG A 233 -18.82 13.82 4.93
C ARG A 233 -19.11 15.00 5.86
N ALA A 234 -18.09 15.72 6.31
CA ALA A 234 -18.26 16.90 7.17
C ALA A 234 -19.03 18.03 6.47
N LEU A 235 -18.80 18.23 5.16
CA LEU A 235 -19.56 19.19 4.37
C LEU A 235 -21.03 18.75 4.21
N LEU A 236 -21.26 17.48 3.87
CA LEU A 236 -22.60 16.92 3.75
C LEU A 236 -23.38 17.01 5.06
N THR A 237 -22.77 16.71 6.21
CA THR A 237 -23.45 16.83 7.51
C THR A 237 -23.72 18.28 7.91
N ALA A 238 -22.96 19.24 7.38
CA ALA A 238 -23.20 20.67 7.60
C ALA A 238 -24.35 21.20 6.74
N VAL A 239 -24.54 20.68 5.52
CA VAL A 239 -25.54 21.17 4.55
C VAL A 239 -26.86 20.39 4.59
N LEU A 240 -26.84 19.08 4.89
CA LEU A 240 -28.02 18.22 4.87
C LEU A 240 -28.73 18.15 6.25
N PRO A 241 -30.07 18.22 6.32
CA PRO A 241 -30.80 18.02 7.57
C PRO A 241 -30.58 16.61 8.14
N ARG A 242 -30.41 16.51 9.47
CA ARG A 242 -30.02 15.28 10.18
C ARG A 242 -30.87 14.05 9.84
N GLY A 243 -32.16 14.23 9.53
CA GLY A 243 -33.06 13.14 9.17
C GLY A 243 -32.80 12.51 7.79
N LEU A 244 -32.23 13.26 6.85
CA LEU A 244 -31.84 12.76 5.53
C LEU A 244 -30.45 12.10 5.58
N ALA A 245 -29.52 12.67 6.36
CA ALA A 245 -28.15 12.18 6.48
C ALA A 245 -28.05 10.72 6.97
N VAL A 246 -28.98 10.29 7.83
CA VAL A 246 -29.03 8.89 8.33
C VAL A 246 -29.65 7.93 7.31
N ARG A 247 -30.50 8.42 6.39
CA ARG A 247 -31.18 7.59 5.38
C ARG A 247 -30.42 7.46 4.06
N VAL A 248 -29.46 8.34 3.80
CA VAL A 248 -28.64 8.27 2.58
C VAL A 248 -27.69 7.08 2.70
N ASN A 249 -27.94 6.04 1.91
CA ASN A 249 -27.00 4.94 1.74
C ASN A 249 -25.67 5.50 1.21
N PHE A 250 -24.55 5.15 1.85
CA PHE A 250 -23.24 5.74 1.56
C PHE A 250 -22.85 5.61 0.08
N ARG A 251 -23.17 4.46 -0.55
CA ARG A 251 -22.97 4.24 -1.99
C ARG A 251 -23.79 5.19 -2.86
N ALA A 252 -25.06 5.41 -2.51
CA ALA A 252 -25.95 6.31 -3.25
C ALA A 252 -25.52 7.78 -3.11
N GLY A 253 -25.07 8.19 -1.92
CA GLY A 253 -24.52 9.53 -1.68
C GLY A 253 -23.25 9.78 -2.48
N GLN A 254 -22.33 8.81 -2.53
CA GLN A 254 -21.11 8.90 -3.34
C GLN A 254 -21.43 8.99 -4.83
N PHE A 255 -22.33 8.13 -5.33
CA PHE A 255 -22.78 8.19 -6.72
C PHE A 255 -23.37 9.54 -7.07
N LEU A 256 -24.32 10.05 -6.28
CA LEU A 256 -24.94 11.36 -6.51
C LEU A 256 -23.91 12.48 -6.52
N THR A 257 -22.94 12.44 -5.61
CA THR A 257 -21.89 13.47 -5.52
C THR A 257 -21.02 13.47 -6.78
N VAL A 258 -20.52 12.30 -7.20
CA VAL A 258 -19.68 12.19 -8.41
C VAL A 258 -20.48 12.57 -9.66
N TRP A 259 -21.71 12.07 -9.79
CA TRP A 259 -22.56 12.36 -10.94
C TRP A 259 -22.90 13.85 -11.05
N LEU A 260 -23.36 14.48 -9.96
CA LEU A 260 -23.67 15.92 -9.94
C LEU A 260 -22.44 16.76 -10.25
N SER A 261 -21.25 16.37 -9.76
CA SER A 261 -20.02 17.11 -10.05
C SER A 261 -19.64 17.05 -11.53
N ILE A 262 -19.70 15.87 -12.17
CA ILE A 262 -19.41 15.69 -13.59
C ILE A 262 -20.46 16.42 -14.44
N SER A 263 -21.74 16.30 -14.09
CA SER A 263 -22.83 17.00 -14.77
C SER A 263 -22.71 18.52 -14.66
N ALA A 264 -22.31 19.05 -13.51
CA ALA A 264 -22.11 20.49 -13.32
C ALA A 264 -20.93 21.02 -14.16
N ILE A 265 -19.79 20.32 -14.17
CA ILE A 265 -18.64 20.68 -15.00
C ILE A 265 -19.04 20.66 -16.48
N MET A 266 -19.74 19.62 -16.92
CA MET A 266 -20.22 19.50 -18.28
C MET A 266 -21.23 20.61 -18.65
N ALA A 267 -22.14 20.97 -17.74
CA ALA A 267 -23.09 22.05 -17.95
C ALA A 267 -22.37 23.41 -18.11
N VAL A 268 -21.34 23.67 -17.31
CA VAL A 268 -20.53 24.89 -17.42
C VAL A 268 -19.78 24.92 -18.75
N LEU A 269 -19.14 23.82 -19.15
CA LEU A 269 -18.40 23.74 -20.42
C LEU A 269 -19.33 23.93 -21.63
N ILE A 270 -20.45 23.21 -21.67
CA ILE A 270 -21.42 23.29 -22.79
C ILE A 270 -22.13 24.64 -22.78
N GLY A 271 -22.53 25.14 -21.61
CA GLY A 271 -23.17 26.45 -21.47
C GLY A 271 -22.24 27.60 -21.88
N MET A 272 -20.94 27.45 -21.63
CA MET A 272 -19.94 28.40 -22.10
C MET A 272 -19.83 28.41 -23.64
N VAL A 273 -19.74 27.24 -24.27
CA VAL A 273 -19.71 27.15 -25.74
C VAL A 273 -21.02 27.69 -26.34
N TYR A 274 -22.16 27.40 -25.72
CA TYR A 274 -23.46 27.95 -26.11
C TYR A 274 -23.46 29.49 -26.07
N ALA A 275 -23.00 30.08 -24.96
CA ALA A 275 -22.93 31.53 -24.81
C ALA A 275 -22.07 32.17 -25.91
N GLN A 276 -20.96 31.52 -26.27
CA GLN A 276 -20.07 32.02 -27.32
C GLN A 276 -20.67 31.90 -28.74
N GLU A 277 -21.32 30.79 -29.07
CA GLU A 277 -21.96 30.62 -30.38
C GLU A 277 -23.22 31.49 -30.52
N SER A 278 -23.90 31.79 -29.41
CA SER A 278 -25.05 32.70 -29.41
C SER A 278 -24.72 34.15 -29.79
N LEU A 279 -23.43 34.52 -29.79
CA LEU A 279 -22.96 35.81 -30.30
C LEU A 279 -22.98 35.87 -31.84
N HIS A 280 -22.89 34.73 -32.52
CA HIS A 280 -22.76 34.65 -33.97
C HIS A 280 -24.04 34.13 -34.65
N ALA A 281 -24.88 33.40 -33.93
CA ALA A 281 -26.15 32.87 -34.42
C ALA A 281 -27.27 33.08 -33.39
N PRO A 282 -28.53 33.25 -33.84
CA PRO A 282 -29.66 33.51 -32.95
C PRO A 282 -29.86 32.39 -31.93
N ALA A 283 -30.10 32.77 -30.67
CA ALA A 283 -30.20 31.84 -29.55
C ALA A 283 -31.24 30.73 -29.76
N GLU A 284 -32.37 31.03 -30.42
CA GLU A 284 -33.46 30.08 -30.66
C GLU A 284 -33.03 28.87 -31.51
N THR A 285 -32.10 29.03 -32.45
CA THR A 285 -31.64 27.92 -33.29
C THR A 285 -30.59 27.05 -32.57
N LEU A 286 -29.86 27.62 -31.61
CA LEU A 286 -28.78 26.96 -30.87
C LEU A 286 -29.22 26.28 -29.57
N GLN A 287 -30.27 26.76 -28.90
CA GLN A 287 -30.70 26.22 -27.60
C GLN A 287 -31.01 24.72 -27.65
N LEU A 288 -31.84 24.32 -28.62
CA LEU A 288 -32.29 22.95 -28.73
C LEU A 288 -31.16 21.93 -29.02
N PRO A 289 -30.23 22.16 -29.96
CA PRO A 289 -29.12 21.23 -30.19
C PRO A 289 -28.18 21.14 -28.97
N PHE A 290 -27.86 22.24 -28.30
CA PHE A 290 -27.00 22.21 -27.10
C PHE A 290 -27.67 21.49 -25.92
N LEU A 291 -28.97 21.72 -25.70
CA LEU A 291 -29.73 21.00 -24.69
C LEU A 291 -29.79 19.49 -25.00
N LYS A 292 -29.98 19.12 -26.27
CA LYS A 292 -29.95 17.71 -26.72
C LYS A 292 -28.60 17.06 -26.47
N ILE A 293 -27.49 17.74 -26.76
CA ILE A 293 -26.13 17.24 -26.49
C ILE A 293 -25.92 17.05 -24.98
N TYR A 294 -26.29 18.03 -24.16
CA TYR A 294 -26.18 17.92 -22.70
C TYR A 294 -27.04 16.76 -22.16
N ALA A 295 -28.31 16.71 -22.56
CA ALA A 295 -29.23 15.64 -22.16
C ALA A 295 -28.76 14.25 -22.61
N PHE A 296 -28.09 14.16 -23.77
CA PHE A 296 -27.49 12.91 -24.25
C PHE A 296 -26.28 12.48 -23.42
N LEU A 297 -25.43 13.42 -22.98
CA LEU A 297 -24.21 13.11 -22.23
C LEU A 297 -24.45 12.83 -20.73
N VAL A 298 -25.50 13.39 -20.12
CA VAL A 298 -25.81 13.19 -18.69
C VAL A 298 -25.98 11.70 -18.31
N PRO A 299 -26.68 10.86 -19.09
CA PRO A 299 -26.73 9.41 -18.86
C PRO A 299 -25.36 8.73 -18.93
N PHE A 300 -24.49 9.10 -19.89
CA PHE A 300 -23.12 8.56 -19.94
C PHE A 300 -22.31 8.96 -18.71
N ALA A 301 -22.45 10.22 -18.25
CA ALA A 301 -21.85 10.67 -17.01
C ALA A 301 -22.36 9.86 -15.80
N ALA A 302 -23.64 9.48 -15.78
CA ALA A 302 -24.20 8.59 -14.74
C ALA A 302 -23.57 7.20 -14.78
N VAL A 303 -23.47 6.58 -15.96
CA VAL A 303 -22.83 5.25 -16.12
C VAL A 303 -21.36 5.30 -15.69
N CYS A 304 -20.61 6.32 -16.13
CA CYS A 304 -19.21 6.51 -15.72
C CYS A 304 -19.08 6.72 -14.21
N SER A 305 -19.97 7.53 -13.61
CA SER A 305 -19.97 7.78 -12.16
C SER A 305 -20.28 6.48 -11.39
N TRP A 306 -21.24 5.70 -11.86
CA TRP A 306 -21.57 4.40 -11.26
C TRP A 306 -20.41 3.42 -11.38
N TRP A 307 -19.78 3.34 -12.54
CA TRP A 307 -18.59 2.52 -12.76
C TRP A 307 -17.44 2.89 -11.81
N VAL A 308 -17.16 4.20 -11.65
CA VAL A 308 -16.14 4.69 -10.71
C VAL A 308 -16.47 4.30 -9.27
N VAL A 309 -17.71 4.47 -8.83
CA VAL A 309 -18.12 4.07 -7.48
C VAL A 309 -18.02 2.56 -7.28
N LEU A 310 -18.51 1.77 -8.24
CA LEU A 310 -18.54 0.32 -8.16
C LEU A 310 -17.14 -0.29 -8.20
N THR A 311 -16.25 0.21 -9.05
CA THR A 311 -14.85 -0.23 -9.10
C THR A 311 -14.09 0.16 -7.83
N THR A 312 -14.34 1.35 -7.28
CA THR A 312 -13.72 1.78 -6.02
C THR A 312 -14.19 0.92 -4.85
N ASP A 313 -15.48 0.62 -4.77
CA ASP A 313 -16.06 -0.18 -3.70
C ASP A 313 -15.67 -1.66 -3.81
N SER A 314 -15.68 -2.22 -5.03
CA SER A 314 -15.18 -3.57 -5.32
C SER A 314 -13.72 -3.75 -4.91
N ARG A 315 -12.86 -2.77 -5.23
CA ARG A 315 -11.44 -2.79 -4.81
C ARG A 315 -11.29 -2.76 -3.29
N ARG A 316 -12.10 -1.97 -2.58
CA ARG A 316 -12.08 -1.93 -1.11
C ARG A 316 -12.49 -3.26 -0.50
N MET A 317 -13.60 -3.84 -0.98
CA MET A 317 -14.07 -5.12 -0.47
C MET A 317 -13.05 -6.25 -0.72
N ALA A 318 -12.42 -6.28 -1.89
CA ALA A 318 -11.38 -7.25 -2.20
C ALA A 318 -10.14 -7.09 -1.30
N GLN A 319 -9.77 -5.85 -0.96
CA GLN A 319 -8.67 -5.57 -0.04
C GLN A 319 -9.00 -5.95 1.40
N ASP A 320 -10.18 -5.59 1.90
CA ASP A 320 -10.62 -5.93 3.26
C ASP A 320 -10.68 -7.44 3.49
N GLU A 321 -11.15 -8.19 2.49
CA GLU A 321 -11.18 -9.65 2.55
C GLU A 321 -9.76 -10.24 2.55
N SER A 322 -8.86 -9.73 1.69
CA SER A 322 -7.47 -10.16 1.66
C SER A 322 -6.74 -9.88 3.00
N GLU A 323 -7.01 -8.73 3.63
CA GLU A 323 -6.47 -8.40 4.95
C GLU A 323 -6.98 -9.36 6.03
N ARG A 324 -8.26 -9.70 6.03
CA ARG A 324 -8.84 -10.69 6.95
C ARG A 324 -8.21 -12.07 6.77
N GLN A 325 -8.07 -12.54 5.53
CA GLN A 325 -7.42 -13.81 5.23
C GLN A 325 -5.97 -13.83 5.71
N THR A 326 -5.24 -12.73 5.47
CA THR A 326 -3.85 -12.61 5.93
C THR A 326 -3.75 -12.65 7.46
N GLN A 327 -4.68 -12.00 8.17
CA GLN A 327 -4.72 -12.04 9.64
C GLN A 327 -5.03 -13.45 10.17
N LEU A 328 -5.99 -14.14 9.56
CA LEU A 328 -6.32 -15.53 9.92
C LEU A 328 -5.12 -16.46 9.70
N LEU A 329 -4.46 -16.34 8.56
CA LEU A 329 -3.23 -17.11 8.26
C LEU A 329 -2.11 -16.81 9.25
N MET A 330 -1.91 -15.55 9.66
CA MET A 330 -0.91 -15.22 10.68
C MET A 330 -1.21 -15.87 12.02
N LEU A 331 -2.48 -15.90 12.44
CA LEU A 331 -2.90 -16.58 13.67
C LEU A 331 -2.72 -18.11 13.58
N GLU A 332 -3.02 -18.70 12.42
CA GLU A 332 -2.83 -20.13 12.16
C GLU A 332 -1.35 -20.52 12.19
N ILE A 333 -0.46 -19.73 11.56
CA ILE A 333 0.99 -19.92 11.62
C ILE A 333 1.49 -19.86 13.07
N ASP A 334 1.00 -18.90 13.86
CA ASP A 334 1.42 -18.75 15.25
C ASP A 334 0.94 -19.92 16.13
N ALA A 335 -0.28 -20.43 15.87
CA ALA A 335 -0.79 -21.63 16.51
C ALA A 335 0.04 -22.88 16.14
N HIS A 336 0.36 -23.07 14.85
CA HIS A 336 1.20 -24.18 14.40
C HIS A 336 2.58 -24.16 15.05
N LYS A 337 3.23 -23.00 15.16
CA LYS A 337 4.53 -22.87 15.83
C LYS A 337 4.49 -23.31 17.30
N ARG A 338 3.40 -23.01 18.02
CA ARG A 338 3.23 -23.44 19.41
C ARG A 338 3.05 -24.95 19.50
N THR A 339 2.18 -25.51 18.68
CA THR A 339 1.95 -26.96 18.62
C THR A 339 3.22 -27.72 18.24
N ASP A 340 3.97 -27.23 17.25
CA ASP A 340 5.24 -27.82 16.83
C ASP A 340 6.27 -27.79 17.97
N ALA A 341 6.37 -26.68 18.71
CA ALA A 341 7.25 -26.58 19.86
C ALA A 341 6.85 -27.54 21.00
N GLU A 342 5.56 -27.69 21.27
CA GLU A 342 5.04 -28.63 22.25
C GLU A 342 5.29 -30.09 21.84
N LEU A 343 5.05 -30.41 20.57
CA LEU A 343 5.31 -31.73 20.00
C LEU A 343 6.78 -32.09 20.07
N GLN A 344 7.67 -31.15 19.71
CA GLN A 344 9.12 -31.33 19.80
C GLN A 344 9.54 -31.58 21.26
N SER A 345 9.04 -30.78 22.21
CA SER A 345 9.32 -30.97 23.64
C SER A 345 8.82 -32.32 24.18
N ALA A 346 7.64 -32.78 23.75
CA ALA A 346 7.10 -34.07 24.15
C ALA A 346 7.92 -35.23 23.59
N ARG A 347 8.34 -35.12 22.32
CA ARG A 347 9.22 -36.08 21.66
C ARG A 347 10.56 -36.18 22.37
N ASP A 348 11.22 -35.06 22.65
CA ASP A 348 12.53 -35.03 23.32
C ASP A 348 12.45 -35.67 24.72
N ARG A 349 11.36 -35.43 25.45
CA ARG A 349 11.10 -36.10 26.75
C ARG A 349 10.93 -37.61 26.61
N ALA A 350 10.18 -38.06 25.60
CA ALA A 350 9.98 -39.49 25.34
C ALA A 350 11.28 -40.18 24.93
N GLU A 351 12.07 -39.55 24.05
CA GLU A 351 13.38 -40.06 23.63
C GLU A 351 14.37 -40.12 24.82
N ALA A 352 14.42 -39.07 25.66
CA ALA A 352 15.26 -39.07 26.85
C ALA A 352 14.87 -40.17 27.85
N ALA A 353 13.56 -40.38 28.07
CA ALA A 353 13.05 -41.45 28.92
C ALA A 353 13.40 -42.84 28.36
N SER A 354 13.24 -43.04 27.06
CA SER A 354 13.61 -44.29 26.38
C SER A 354 15.11 -44.58 26.52
N GLN A 355 15.97 -43.59 26.26
CA GLN A 355 17.42 -43.73 26.44
C GLN A 355 17.82 -44.00 27.89
N ALA A 356 17.12 -43.40 28.87
CA ALA A 356 17.34 -43.68 30.29
C ALA A 356 16.94 -45.12 30.65
N LYS A 357 15.79 -45.61 30.16
CA LYS A 357 15.34 -47.00 30.31
C LYS A 357 16.37 -47.98 29.76
N THR A 358 16.86 -47.77 28.53
CA THR A 358 17.86 -48.64 27.90
C THR A 358 19.17 -48.66 28.70
N ARG A 359 19.65 -47.49 29.15
CA ARG A 359 20.87 -47.39 29.99
C ARG A 359 20.71 -48.11 31.32
N TYR A 360 19.56 -47.95 31.96
CA TYR A 360 19.27 -48.61 33.23
C TYR A 360 19.27 -50.14 33.10
N VAL A 361 18.57 -50.70 32.10
CA VAL A 361 18.54 -52.15 31.86
C VAL A 361 19.93 -52.68 31.56
N ALA A 362 20.68 -52.03 30.66
CA ALA A 362 22.04 -52.47 30.33
C ALA A 362 22.99 -52.44 31.53
N GLY A 363 22.91 -51.41 32.38
CA GLY A 363 23.68 -51.31 33.62
C GLY A 363 23.31 -52.40 34.62
N MET A 364 22.02 -52.59 34.91
CA MET A 364 21.55 -53.65 35.82
C MET A 364 21.98 -55.04 35.35
N THR A 365 21.87 -55.34 34.06
CA THR A 365 22.31 -56.64 33.51
C THR A 365 23.80 -56.89 33.78
N HIS A 366 24.64 -55.86 33.61
CA HIS A 366 26.08 -55.99 33.86
C HIS A 366 26.40 -56.25 35.34
N GLU A 367 25.73 -55.53 36.25
CA GLU A 367 25.87 -55.70 37.70
C GLU A 367 25.36 -57.06 38.19
N LEU A 368 24.33 -57.62 37.54
CA LEU A 368 23.80 -58.95 37.87
C LEU A 368 24.62 -60.10 37.26
N ARG A 369 25.21 -59.91 36.06
CA ARG A 369 25.96 -60.97 35.37
C ARG A 369 27.23 -61.33 36.14
N THR A 370 28.00 -60.35 36.58
CA THR A 370 29.28 -60.56 37.29
C THR A 370 29.17 -61.53 38.50
N PRO A 371 28.31 -61.29 39.51
CA PRO A 371 28.18 -62.19 40.66
C PRO A 371 27.58 -63.55 40.26
N LEU A 372 26.66 -63.57 39.29
CA LEU A 372 26.04 -64.81 38.82
C LEU A 372 27.06 -65.72 38.11
N THR A 373 27.95 -65.16 37.28
CA THR A 373 29.06 -65.88 36.66
C THR A 373 30.00 -66.45 37.72
N SER A 374 30.29 -65.72 38.79
CA SER A 374 31.08 -66.24 39.91
C SER A 374 30.40 -67.40 40.62
N ILE A 375 29.10 -67.30 40.93
CA ILE A 375 28.32 -68.37 41.58
C ILE A 375 28.27 -69.63 40.69
N LEU A 376 28.02 -69.46 39.38
CA LEU A 376 28.00 -70.56 38.43
C LEU A 376 29.37 -71.22 38.27
N GLY A 377 30.45 -70.43 38.25
CA GLY A 377 31.82 -70.92 38.20
C GLY A 377 32.18 -71.76 39.43
N TYR A 378 31.88 -71.27 40.64
CA TYR A 378 32.09 -72.04 41.87
C TYR A 378 31.24 -73.31 41.92
N ALA A 379 29.96 -73.23 41.50
CA ALA A 379 29.10 -74.42 41.41
C ALA A 379 29.67 -75.47 40.44
N GLN A 380 30.20 -75.07 39.28
CA GLN A 380 30.86 -75.99 38.33
C GLN A 380 32.13 -76.63 38.90
N ILE A 381 32.96 -75.86 39.61
CA ILE A 381 34.18 -76.37 40.25
C ILE A 381 33.83 -77.38 41.33
N LEU A 382 32.86 -77.06 42.20
CA LEU A 382 32.42 -77.96 43.27
C LEU A 382 31.82 -79.25 42.71
N LEU A 383 31.07 -79.20 41.61
CA LEU A 383 30.52 -80.38 40.94
C LEU A 383 31.58 -81.29 40.31
N LYS A 384 32.77 -80.77 39.98
CA LYS A 384 33.89 -81.58 39.47
C LYS A 384 34.62 -82.38 40.56
N ASN A 385 34.47 -82.02 41.83
CA ASN A 385 35.07 -82.78 42.92
C ASN A 385 34.33 -84.13 43.07
N SER A 386 35.07 -85.24 43.13
CA SER A 386 34.52 -86.59 43.28
C SER A 386 34.16 -86.94 44.72
N ASP A 387 34.64 -86.16 45.70
CA ASP A 387 34.61 -86.48 47.14
C ASP A 387 33.48 -85.79 47.93
N ILE A 388 32.34 -85.52 47.26
CA ILE A 388 31.16 -84.84 47.85
C ILE A 388 29.95 -85.77 47.94
N SER A 389 29.16 -85.63 49.00
CA SER A 389 27.96 -86.47 49.23
C SER A 389 26.91 -86.27 48.13
N VAL A 390 26.14 -87.33 47.86
CA VAL A 390 25.10 -87.34 46.80
C VAL A 390 24.09 -86.19 46.98
N TRP A 391 23.66 -85.94 48.22
CA TRP A 391 22.73 -84.86 48.55
C TRP A 391 23.33 -83.46 48.29
N VAL A 392 24.62 -83.25 48.62
CA VAL A 392 25.31 -81.98 48.32
C VAL A 392 25.45 -81.77 46.82
N ARG A 393 25.76 -82.84 46.07
CA ARG A 393 25.86 -82.79 44.61
C ARG A 393 24.54 -82.41 43.94
N GLU A 394 23.42 -83.00 44.36
CA GLU A 394 22.08 -82.63 43.83
C GLU A 394 21.69 -81.19 44.16
N THR A 395 22.06 -80.71 45.35
CA THR A 395 21.81 -79.34 45.79
C THR A 395 22.58 -78.33 44.94
N ILE A 396 23.89 -78.55 44.73
CA ILE A 396 24.73 -77.69 43.88
C ILE A 396 24.28 -77.75 42.41
N ALA A 397 23.89 -78.93 41.91
CA ALA A 397 23.35 -79.06 40.55
C ALA A 397 22.03 -78.29 40.37
N THR A 398 21.19 -78.23 41.41
CA THR A 398 19.96 -77.42 41.40
C THR A 398 20.27 -75.93 41.41
N MET A 399 21.20 -75.47 42.27
CA MET A 399 21.68 -74.09 42.27
C MET A 399 22.27 -73.67 40.92
N GLN A 400 23.05 -74.55 40.28
CA GLN A 400 23.60 -74.31 38.95
C GLN A 400 22.51 -74.15 37.89
N ARG A 401 21.50 -75.05 37.86
CA ARG A 401 20.36 -74.94 36.93
C ARG A 401 19.57 -73.65 37.15
N SER A 402 19.30 -73.28 38.40
CA SER A 402 18.61 -72.02 38.74
C SER A 402 19.42 -70.79 38.33
N GLY A 403 20.73 -70.79 38.56
CA GLY A 403 21.63 -69.72 38.12
C GLY A 403 21.70 -69.60 36.59
N GLN A 404 21.74 -70.74 35.89
CA GLN A 404 21.75 -70.75 34.42
C GLN A 404 20.42 -70.23 33.85
N HIS A 405 19.29 -70.59 34.47
CA HIS A 405 17.98 -70.06 34.08
C HIS A 405 17.89 -68.54 34.28
N MET A 406 18.37 -68.04 35.40
CA MET A 406 18.40 -66.60 35.69
C MET A 406 19.31 -65.84 34.72
N HIS A 407 20.45 -66.42 34.33
CA HIS A 407 21.34 -65.87 33.32
C HIS A 407 20.63 -65.71 31.96
N THR A 408 19.91 -66.74 31.51
CA THR A 408 19.14 -66.70 30.26
C THR A 408 18.05 -65.61 30.27
N LEU A 409 17.34 -65.44 31.39
CA LEU A 409 16.33 -64.39 31.53
C LEU A 409 16.95 -62.98 31.50
N ILE A 410 18.09 -62.81 32.14
CA ILE A 410 18.84 -61.54 32.14
C ILE A 410 19.30 -61.19 30.73
N ASP A 411 19.86 -62.15 29.99
CA ASP A 411 20.27 -61.94 28.58
C ASP A 411 19.06 -61.61 27.69
N GLY A 412 17.95 -62.33 27.85
CA GLY A 412 16.71 -62.05 27.11
C GLY A 412 16.16 -60.64 27.36
N SER A 413 16.27 -60.13 28.59
CA SER A 413 15.85 -58.75 28.92
C SER A 413 16.73 -57.68 28.25
N LEU A 414 18.02 -57.96 28.07
CA LEU A 414 18.96 -57.08 27.38
C LEU A 414 18.65 -57.04 25.87
N ASP A 415 18.36 -58.19 25.28
CA ASP A 415 18.01 -58.30 23.87
C ASP A 415 16.68 -57.59 23.57
N LEU A 416 15.68 -57.71 24.45
CA LEU A 416 14.44 -56.95 24.35
C LEU A 416 14.69 -55.43 24.39
N ALA A 417 15.54 -54.96 25.30
CA ALA A 417 15.91 -53.54 25.37
C ALA A 417 16.66 -53.04 24.13
N ARG A 418 17.45 -53.91 23.48
CA ARG A 418 18.12 -53.61 22.20
C ARG A 418 17.14 -53.57 21.02
N ILE A 419 16.12 -54.43 21.03
CA ILE A 419 15.05 -54.44 20.03
C ILE A 419 14.21 -53.16 20.12
N GLU A 420 13.73 -52.80 21.32
CA GLU A 420 12.97 -51.56 21.53
C GLU A 420 13.75 -50.31 21.12
N ALA A 421 15.08 -50.33 21.27
CA ALA A 421 15.97 -49.24 20.85
C ALA A 421 16.38 -49.29 19.36
N GLY A 422 15.93 -50.30 18.59
CA GLY A 422 16.29 -50.49 17.18
C GLY A 422 17.75 -50.84 16.92
N ARG A 423 18.47 -51.37 17.93
CA ARG A 423 19.93 -51.67 17.87
C ARG A 423 20.26 -53.16 17.81
N LEU A 424 19.29 -54.03 17.54
CA LEU A 424 19.56 -55.47 17.41
C LEU A 424 20.39 -55.72 16.14
N ARG A 425 21.63 -56.20 16.30
CA ARG A 425 22.43 -56.73 15.19
C ARG A 425 22.26 -58.24 15.15
N LEU A 426 21.69 -58.74 14.07
CA LEU A 426 21.64 -60.17 13.78
C LEU A 426 22.97 -60.56 13.15
N ASP A 427 23.66 -61.54 13.74
CA ASP A 427 24.91 -62.08 13.19
C ASP A 427 24.58 -63.33 12.36
N PRO A 428 24.64 -63.26 11.02
CA PRO A 428 24.30 -64.40 10.17
C PRO A 428 25.39 -65.46 10.27
N VAL A 429 25.06 -66.63 10.83
CA VAL A 429 25.96 -67.80 10.85
C VAL A 429 25.64 -68.71 9.66
N PRO A 430 26.65 -69.17 8.90
CA PRO A 430 26.42 -70.06 7.76
C PRO A 430 25.82 -71.39 8.21
N LEU A 431 24.60 -71.67 7.75
CA LEU A 431 23.96 -72.97 7.89
C LEU A 431 24.69 -73.98 6.98
N ARG A 432 25.35 -74.97 7.58
CA ARG A 432 25.82 -76.14 6.83
C ARG A 432 24.58 -76.93 6.38
N CYS A 433 24.22 -76.80 5.12
CA CYS A 433 23.31 -77.75 4.47
C CYS A 433 23.95 -79.14 4.51
N MET A 434 23.43 -80.03 5.34
CA MET A 434 23.66 -81.45 5.16
C MET A 434 22.89 -81.88 3.92
N VAL A 435 23.60 -81.97 2.79
CA VAL A 435 23.11 -82.66 1.59
C VAL A 435 23.22 -84.16 1.90
N ALA A 436 22.08 -84.84 1.84
CA ALA A 436 21.96 -86.29 2.05
C ALA A 436 22.63 -87.10 0.94
#